data_AF-A0A3D3PFC6-F1
#
_entry.id   AF-A0A3D3PFC6-F1
#
_cell.length_a   1.000
_cell.length_b   1.000
_cell.length_c   1.000
_cell.angle_alpha   90.00
_cell.angle_beta   90.00
_cell.angle_gamma   90.00
#
_symmetry.space_group_name_H-M   'P 1'
#
loop_
_entity.id
_entity.type
_entity.pdbx_description
1 polymer ?
#
loop_
_entity_poly.entity_id
_entity_poly.type
_entity_poly.pdbx_seq_one_letter_code
_entity_poly.pdbx_strand_id
1 'polypeptide(L)' 'MPEVGNMTLPKKILAKGISDLIRISDGRMSGTGFGTCILHVSPEAILGGNFSVIQTGDLITLDV' A
#
# COMPACT_ATOMS: atom_id res chain seq x y z
N MET A 1 -12.86 2.41 8.38
CA MET A 1 -11.73 2.35 7.43
C MET A 1 -12.14 2.83 6.03
N PRO A 2 -11.52 3.88 5.48
CA PRO A 2 -11.76 4.37 4.10
C PRO A 2 -11.18 3.47 3.00
N GLU A 3 -11.63 3.67 1.75
CA GLU A 3 -11.08 3.03 0.54
C GLU A 3 -9.98 3.89 -0.09
N VAL A 4 -8.79 3.85 0.49
CA VAL A 4 -7.64 4.67 0.08
C VAL A 4 -6.36 3.87 -0.14
N GLY A 5 -6.44 2.53 -0.06
CA GLY A 5 -5.29 1.63 -0.21
C GLY A 5 -4.76 1.53 -1.65
N ASN A 6 -5.59 1.84 -2.66
CA ASN A 6 -5.18 1.93 -4.06
C ASN A 6 -4.55 3.29 -4.40
N MET A 7 -3.48 3.65 -3.71
CA MET A 7 -2.74 4.89 -3.94
C MET A 7 -2.38 5.07 -5.43
N THR A 8 -2.56 6.28 -5.94
CA THR A 8 -2.17 6.67 -7.30
C THR A 8 -0.65 6.65 -7.45
N LEU A 9 -0.16 6.06 -8.53
CA LEU A 9 1.28 6.00 -8.80
C LEU A 9 1.85 7.39 -9.13
N PRO A 10 3.11 7.69 -8.74
CA PRO A 10 3.76 8.93 -9.11
C PRO A 10 3.86 9.10 -10.63
N LYS A 11 3.55 10.29 -11.16
CA LYS A 11 3.60 10.60 -12.60
C LYS A 11 4.94 10.22 -13.26
N LYS A 12 6.05 10.43 -12.56
CA LYS A 12 7.40 10.08 -13.03
C LYS A 12 7.63 8.57 -13.22
N ILE A 13 6.87 7.73 -12.52
CA ILE A 13 6.91 6.27 -12.65
C ILE A 13 6.04 5.86 -13.83
N LEU A 14 4.83 6.40 -13.93
CA LEU A 14 3.92 6.17 -15.06
C LEU A 14 4.56 6.59 -16.40
N ALA A 15 5.29 7.71 -16.44
CA ALA A 15 6.00 8.17 -17.63
C ALA A 15 7.09 7.20 -18.12
N LYS A 16 7.54 6.26 -17.27
CA LYS A 16 8.48 5.20 -17.63
C LYS A 16 7.76 3.92 -18.12
N GLY A 17 6.44 3.96 -18.29
CA GLY A 17 5.64 2.79 -18.67
C GLY A 17 5.39 1.80 -17.54
N ILE A 18 5.78 2.12 -16.30
CA ILE A 18 5.51 1.27 -15.13
C ILE A 18 4.09 1.56 -14.65
N SER A 19 3.21 0.58 -14.80
CA SER A 19 1.78 0.71 -14.49
C SER A 19 1.37 0.17 -13.12
N ASP A 20 2.27 -0.52 -12.40
CA ASP A 20 1.98 -1.04 -11.07
C ASP A 20 3.19 -0.92 -10.11
N LEU A 21 2.88 -0.73 -8.84
CA LEU A 21 3.79 -0.71 -7.70
C LEU A 21 3.10 -1.40 -6.52
N ILE A 22 3.87 -2.14 -5.72
CA ILE A 22 3.38 -2.72 -4.47
C ILE A 22 2.92 -1.57 -3.55
N ARG A 23 1.70 -1.69 -3.04
CA ARG A 23 1.08 -0.73 -2.11
C ARG A 23 0.55 -1.49 -0.90
N ILE A 24 0.91 -1.04 0.30
CA ILE A 24 0.53 -1.70 1.56
C ILE A 24 -0.16 -0.65 2.44
N SER A 25 -1.32 -0.99 2.99
CA SER A 25 -2.02 -0.13 3.96
C SER A 25 -2.88 -0.97 4.91
N ASP A 26 -3.15 -0.43 6.09
CA ASP A 26 -4.23 -0.88 6.97
C ASP A 26 -5.62 -0.54 6.39
N GLY A 27 -5.68 0.28 5.33
CA GLY A 27 -6.89 0.71 4.62
C GLY A 27 -7.68 -0.37 3.89
N ARG A 28 -8.71 0.08 3.17
CA ARG A 28 -9.46 -0.72 2.20
C ARG A 28 -9.23 -0.21 0.78
N MET A 29 -9.81 -0.91 -0.18
CA MET A 29 -9.86 -0.51 -1.60
C MET A 29 -11.27 -0.79 -2.13
N SER A 30 -11.69 -0.04 -3.15
CA SER A 30 -12.91 -0.37 -3.89
C SER A 30 -12.80 -1.73 -4.57
N GLY A 31 -13.90 -2.47 -4.66
CA GLY A 31 -13.94 -3.75 -5.40
C GLY A 31 -13.67 -3.60 -6.90
N THR A 32 -13.72 -2.39 -7.44
CA THR A 32 -13.37 -2.07 -8.83
C THR A 32 -11.88 -1.69 -9.00
N GLY A 33 -11.12 -1.62 -7.91
CA GLY A 33 -9.70 -1.28 -7.92
C GLY A 33 -8.81 -2.42 -8.42
N PHE A 34 -7.59 -2.09 -8.85
CA PHE A 34 -6.63 -3.05 -9.39
C PHE A 34 -5.17 -2.72 -9.01
N GLY A 35 -4.29 -3.70 -9.29
CA GLY A 35 -2.86 -3.67 -9.04
C GLY A 35 -2.48 -4.40 -7.74
N THR A 36 -1.18 -4.41 -7.45
CA THR A 36 -0.62 -5.21 -6.34
C THR A 36 -0.79 -4.48 -5.00
N CYS A 37 -1.95 -4.66 -4.37
CA CYS A 37 -2.33 -3.98 -3.13
C CYS A 37 -2.52 -4.97 -1.96
N ILE A 38 -1.80 -4.75 -0.87
CA ILE A 38 -1.98 -5.43 0.41
C ILE A 38 -2.81 -4.51 1.31
N LEU A 39 -3.97 -5.01 1.71
CA LEU A 39 -5.02 -4.25 2.39
C LEU A 39 -5.34 -4.91 3.73
N HIS A 40 -6.06 -4.18 4.58
CA HIS A 40 -6.56 -4.69 5.87
C HIS A 40 -5.42 -5.17 6.80
N VAL A 41 -4.22 -4.59 6.66
CA VAL A 41 -3.12 -4.84 7.60
C VAL A 41 -3.60 -4.57 9.02
N SER A 42 -3.42 -5.56 9.89
CA SER A 42 -3.96 -5.57 11.25
C SER A 42 -2.88 -6.04 12.24
N PRO A 43 -2.77 -5.43 13.44
CA PRO A 43 -3.50 -4.23 13.89
C PRO A 43 -3.18 -2.99 13.05
N GLU A 44 -4.16 -2.09 12.93
CA GLU A 44 -3.99 -0.80 12.24
C GLU A 44 -2.92 0.07 12.92
N ALA A 45 -2.29 0.96 12.15
CA ALA A 45 -1.15 1.76 12.61
C ALA A 45 -1.50 2.64 13.82
N ILE A 46 -2.75 3.13 13.92
CA ILE A 46 -3.17 4.00 15.04
C ILE A 46 -3.08 3.30 16.41
N LEU A 47 -3.09 1.96 16.42
CA LEU A 47 -2.96 1.15 17.64
C LEU A 47 -1.51 0.89 18.05
N GLY A 48 -0.53 1.43 17.32
CA GLY A 48 0.90 1.32 17.66
C GLY A 48 1.53 -0.05 17.39
N GLY A 49 0.92 -0.86 16.53
CA GLY A 49 1.45 -2.17 16.13
C GLY A 49 2.62 -2.06 15.14
N ASN A 50 3.11 -3.19 14.63
CA ASN A 50 4.27 -3.24 13.74
C ASN A 50 4.14 -2.35 12.50
N PHE A 51 2.92 -2.15 11.99
CA PHE A 51 2.70 -1.28 10.83
C PHE A 51 2.95 0.21 11.13
N SER A 52 2.85 0.65 12.39
CA SER A 52 3.02 2.06 12.78
C SER A 52 4.47 2.53 12.85
N VAL A 53 5.43 1.61 12.92
CA VAL A 53 6.85 1.93 13.13
C VAL A 53 7.66 1.96 11.84
N ILE A 54 7.07 1.53 10.71
CA ILE A 54 7.74 1.50 9.41
C ILE A 54 8.15 2.91 8.99
N GLN A 55 9.39 3.06 8.54
CA GLN A 55 9.96 4.31 8.06
C GLN A 55 10.32 4.23 6.57
N THR A 56 10.45 5.40 5.94
CA THR A 56 10.96 5.48 4.57
C THR A 56 12.40 4.98 4.52
N GLY A 57 12.67 4.00 3.65
CA GLY A 57 13.98 3.38 3.50
C GLY A 57 14.07 1.97 4.08
N ASP A 58 13.09 1.56 4.88
CA ASP A 58 13.01 0.19 5.38
C ASP A 58 12.80 -0.81 4.25
N LEU A 59 13.47 -1.95 4.33
CA LEU A 59 13.29 -3.05 3.39
C LEU A 59 12.09 -3.91 3.81
N ILE A 60 11.18 -4.15 2.86
CA ILE A 60 9.99 -5.00 3.05
C ILE A 60 10.07 -6.16 2.05
N THR A 61 9.91 -7.38 2.54
CA THR A 61 9.80 -8.58 1.71
C THR A 61 8.33 -8.95 1.57
N LEU A 62 7.91 -9.25 0.34
CA LEU A 62 6.57 -9.75 0.02
C LEU A 62 6.71 -11.09 -0.68
N ASP A 63 6.02 -12.11 -0.16
CA ASP A 63 5.89 -13.45 -0.73
C ASP A 63 4.42 -13.87 -0.61
N VAL A 64 3.82 -14.42 -1.67
CA VAL A 64 2.37 -14.65 -1.82
C VAL A 64 2.03 -16.13 -1.66
#